data_AF-A0A376U3K7-F1
#
_entry.id   AF-A0A376U3K7-F1
#
_cell.length_a   1.000
_cell.length_b   1.000
_cell.length_c   1.000
_cell.angle_alpha   90.00
_cell.angle_beta   90.00
_cell.angle_gamma   90.00
#
_symmetry.space_group_name_H-M   'P 1'
#
loop_
_entity.id
_entity.type
_entity.pdbx_description
1 polymer ?
#
loop_
_entity_poly.entity_id
_entity_poly.type
_entity_poly.pdbx_seq_one_letter_code
_entity_poly.pdbx_strand_id
1 'polypeptide(L)' 'MKSRAAVAFAPGKPLEIVEIDVAPPKKGEVLIKVTPYRRLPYRRIYPLRG' A
#
# COMPACT_ATOMS: atom_id res chain seq x y z
N MET A 1 -13.79 2.00 7.76
CA MET A 1 -13.18 3.25 7.24
C MET A 1 -13.35 3.26 5.74
N LYS A 2 -13.79 4.36 5.12
CA LYS A 2 -13.81 4.46 3.65
C LYS A 2 -12.41 4.75 3.11
N SER A 3 -11.98 4.00 2.10
CA SER A 3 -10.68 4.14 1.46
C SER A 3 -10.82 4.04 -0.06
N ARG A 4 -9.96 4.73 -0.81
CA ARG A 4 -9.89 4.57 -2.27
C ARG A 4 -8.87 3.50 -2.61
N ALA A 5 -9.26 2.55 -3.44
CA ALA A 5 -8.40 1.46 -3.87
C ALA A 5 -8.55 1.21 -5.38
N ALA A 6 -7.48 0.75 -6.01
CA ALA A 6 -7.51 0.23 -7.37
C ALA A 6 -7.93 -1.23 -7.33
N VAL A 7 -9.09 -1.56 -7.89
CA VAL A 7 -9.70 -2.91 -7.84
C VAL A 7 -9.62 -3.56 -9.22
N ALA A 8 -9.21 -4.83 -9.25
CA ALA A 8 -9.23 -5.67 -10.44
C ALA A 8 -10.53 -6.48 -10.49
N PHE A 9 -11.48 -6.07 -11.34
CA PHE A 9 -12.75 -6.79 -11.49
C PHE A 9 -12.66 -8.02 -12.41
N ALA A 10 -11.71 -8.04 -13.35
CA ALA A 10 -11.47 -9.16 -14.25
C ALA A 10 -10.00 -9.19 -14.72
N PRO A 11 -9.46 -10.38 -15.08
CA PRO A 11 -8.12 -10.47 -15.65
C PRO A 11 -8.04 -9.73 -16.99
N GLY A 12 -6.95 -8.98 -17.20
CA GLY A 12 -6.71 -8.25 -18.45
C GLY A 12 -7.52 -6.96 -18.62
N LYS A 13 -8.40 -6.60 -17.67
CA LYS A 13 -9.05 -5.28 -17.65
C LYS A 13 -8.22 -4.26 -16.87
N PRO A 14 -8.32 -2.96 -17.22
CA PRO A 14 -7.74 -1.89 -16.41
C PRO A 14 -8.26 -1.93 -14.97
N LEU A 15 -7.43 -1.49 -14.03
CA LEU A 15 -7.83 -1.33 -12.64
C LEU A 15 -8.74 -0.10 -12.51
N GLU A 16 -9.78 -0.22 -11.70
CA GLU A 16 -10.71 0.88 -11.44
C GLU A 16 -10.49 1.43 -10.04
N ILE A 17 -10.45 2.76 -9.92
CA ILE A 17 -10.33 3.44 -8.63
C ILE A 17 -11.73 3.60 -8.06
N VAL A 18 -12.02 2.87 -6.99
CA VAL A 18 -13.33 2.89 -6.32
C VAL A 18 -13.15 3.15 -4.83
N GLU A 19 -14.20 3.70 -4.20
CA GLU A 19 -14.28 3.81 -2.75
C GLU A 19 -14.81 2.51 -2.16
N ILE A 20 -14.07 1.96 -1.19
CA ILE A 20 -14.39 0.73 -0.48
C ILE A 20 -14.41 0.95 1.02
N ASP A 21 -15.25 0.18 1.70
CA ASP A 21 -15.27 0.11 3.15
C ASP A 21 -14.27 -0.94 3.64
N VAL A 22 -13.32 -0.48 4.45
CA VAL A 22 -12.32 -1.34 5.10
C VAL A 22 -12.83 -1.72 6.48
N ALA A 23 -12.94 -3.03 6.70
CA ALA A 23 -13.29 -3.64 7.98
C ALA A 23 -12.21 -3.35 9.05
N PRO A 24 -12.57 -3.33 10.33
CA PRO A 24 -11.58 -3.20 11.40
C PRO A 24 -10.65 -4.42 11.43
N PRO A 25 -9.36 -4.25 11.82
CA PRO A 25 -8.45 -5.37 11.98
C PRO A 25 -8.90 -6.29 13.11
N LYS A 26 -8.70 -7.60 12.95
CA LYS A 26 -8.92 -8.59 14.02
C LYS A 26 -7.69 -8.70 14.93
N LYS A 27 -7.78 -9.52 15.98
CA LYS A 27 -6.68 -9.75 16.91
C LYS A 27 -5.46 -10.32 16.16
N GLY A 28 -4.34 -9.59 16.21
CA GLY A 28 -3.09 -9.97 15.55
C GLY A 28 -2.94 -9.44 14.13
N GLU A 29 -3.95 -8.78 13.56
CA GLU A 29 -3.87 -8.08 12.29
C GLU A 29 -3.52 -6.60 12.51
N VAL A 30 -2.91 -5.98 11.50
CA VAL A 30 -2.58 -4.55 11.52
C VAL A 30 -3.17 -3.87 10.29
N LEU A 31 -3.98 -2.83 10.52
CA LEU A 31 -4.49 -1.97 9.46
C LEU A 31 -3.49 -0.84 9.19
N ILE A 32 -3.02 -0.73 7.95
CA ILE A 32 -2.01 0.25 7.54
C ILE A 32 -2.63 1.29 6.59
N LYS A 33 -2.32 2.57 6.81
CA LYS A 33 -2.62 3.65 5.87
C LYS A 33 -1.47 3.81 4.89
N VAL A 34 -1.68 3.46 3.63
CA VAL A 34 -0.70 3.66 2.56
C VAL A 34 -0.69 5.14 2.18
N THR A 35 0.44 5.82 2.39
CA THR A 35 0.67 7.18 1.91
C THR A 35 1.34 7.12 0.54
N PRO A 36 1.14 8.12 -0.34
CA PRO A 36 1.67 8.12 -1.71
C PRO A 36 3.21 8.20 -1.79
N TYR A 37 3.90 8.31 -0.66
CA TYR A 37 5.34 8.44 -0.62
C TYR A 37 6.02 7.09 -0.49
N ARG A 38 6.54 6.54 -1.59
CA ARG A 38 7.77 5.73 -1.53
C ARG A 38 8.50 5.56 -2.87
N ARG A 39 9.61 6.27 -3.01
CA ARG A 39 10.81 5.78 -3.72
C ARG A 39 12.04 6.48 -3.16
N LEU A 40 12.74 5.84 -2.22
CA LEU A 40 14.17 6.12 -2.02
C LEU A 40 14.95 5.03 -2.78
N PRO A 41 16.00 5.41 -3.51
CA PRO A 41 16.67 4.49 -4.42
C PRO A 41 17.41 3.36 -3.67
N TYR A 42 17.63 2.30 -4.43
CA TYR A 42 18.32 1.07 -4.06
C TYR A 42 19.68 1.34 -3.40
N ARG A 43 19.97 0.54 -2.36
CA ARG A 43 21.30 0.30 -1.80
C ARG A 43 21.96 1.52 -1.13
N ARG A 44 22.35 1.29 0.12
CA ARG A 44 23.73 1.53 0.54
C ARG A 44 24.11 2.98 0.80
N ILE A 45 23.66 3.51 1.92
CA ILE A 45 24.50 4.44 2.69
C ILE A 45 25.10 3.60 3.83
N TYR A 46 26.11 2.77 3.53
CA TYR A 46 27.00 2.29 4.60
C TYR A 46 27.75 3.53 5.08
N PRO A 47 27.90 3.77 6.39
CA PRO A 47 29.11 4.42 6.84
C PRO A 47 30.23 3.40 6.63
N LEU A 48 31.10 3.62 5.63
CA LEU A 48 32.44 3.05 5.70
C LEU A 48 33.08 3.67 6.94
N ARG A 49 33.11 2.91 8.04
CA ARG A 49 34.00 3.20 9.17
C ARG A 49 35.42 3.17 8.63
N GLY A 50 36.04 4.34 8.53
CA GLY A 50 37.47 4.54 8.75
C GLY A 50 37.63 5.16 10.12
#